data_AF-H1KVS0-F1
#
_entry.id   AF-H1KVS0-F1
#
_cell.length_a   1.000
_cell.length_b   1.000
_cell.length_c   1.000
_cell.angle_alpha   90.00
_cell.angle_beta   90.00
_cell.angle_gamma   90.00
#
_symmetry.space_group_name_H-M   'P 1'
#
loop_
_entity.id
_entity.type
_entity.pdbx_description
1 polymer ?
#
loop_
_entity_poly.entity_id
_entity_poly.type
_entity_poly.pdbx_seq_one_letter_code
_entity_poly.pdbx_strand_id
1 'polypeptide(L)'
;IAALAERAAAWVRLRRTPREQRRLAMVLSDYPARGGRAGYAVGLDTPESARAIAADLAASGFAAGALPEAGALMASLTEGEPSFSVSLADYAAWFEELPEERRTELTERWGAPEDDPLSRDGAFRFRMVCAAQNPPPSAGEGACGAGGRGASSGLSGTGAPLTRPPSGATLSRRGERDESLTLFLQPDRGRAADRKAGYHDPDEPPTHAYLAFYLGVRRAFDALIHLGTHGTTEWLPGKAVALSPDCWPALAVGALPVVYPFIVDDPGEAAPLKRRLGGIALGHLTPTVEAAGLTPEAAALRELVEEYSAASVLDPRRAGLIATAILDEAASAGLLEGAGVDGDTPMADALTALDAHLCDLGETPFRDGLHVFGRAPADASEAVQASAEAERAALAVA
;
A
#
# COMPACT_ATOMS: atom_id res chain seq x y z
N ILE A 1 -18.27 -3.88 24.04
CA ILE A 1 -17.36 -3.48 25.15
C ILE A 1 -16.04 -4.26 25.09
N ALA A 2 -16.06 -5.60 25.17
CA ALA A 2 -14.84 -6.42 25.12
C ALA A 2 -13.92 -6.10 23.92
N ALA A 3 -14.44 -6.11 22.69
CA ALA A 3 -13.64 -5.79 21.49
C ALA A 3 -12.96 -4.40 21.53
N LEU A 4 -13.63 -3.39 22.10
CA LEU A 4 -13.03 -2.05 22.28
C LEU A 4 -11.93 -2.07 23.35
N ALA A 5 -12.17 -2.76 24.47
CA ALA A 5 -11.18 -2.92 25.53
C ALA A 5 -9.93 -3.67 25.05
N GLU A 6 -10.11 -4.72 24.25
CA GLU A 6 -9.01 -5.47 23.63
C GLU A 6 -8.20 -4.61 22.68
N ARG A 7 -8.85 -3.82 21.82
CA ARG A 7 -8.17 -2.89 20.91
C ARG A 7 -7.38 -1.83 21.68
N ALA A 8 -7.99 -1.21 22.70
CA ALA A 8 -7.29 -0.26 23.56
C ALA A 8 -6.11 -0.90 24.28
N ALA A 9 -6.27 -2.12 24.81
CA ALA A 9 -5.20 -2.88 25.44
C ALA A 9 -4.07 -3.22 24.46
N ALA A 10 -4.39 -3.48 23.18
CA ALA A 10 -3.38 -3.73 22.15
C ALA A 10 -2.54 -2.49 21.84
N TRP A 11 -3.15 -1.33 21.68
CA TRP A 11 -2.42 -0.05 21.54
C TRP A 11 -1.57 0.27 22.77
N VAL A 12 -2.09 0.03 23.98
CA VAL A 12 -1.32 0.23 25.22
C VAL A 12 -0.14 -0.75 25.31
N ARG A 13 -0.32 -2.02 24.91
CA ARG A 13 0.79 -2.98 24.82
C ARG A 13 1.83 -2.51 23.82
N LEU A 14 1.43 -2.17 22.59
CA LEU A 14 2.34 -1.67 21.55
C LEU A 14 3.17 -0.49 22.07
N ARG A 15 2.53 0.49 22.73
CA ARG A 15 3.23 1.64 23.32
C ARG A 15 4.21 1.25 24.42
N ARG A 16 3.89 0.25 25.25
CA ARG A 16 4.72 -0.22 26.37
C ARG A 16 5.87 -1.14 25.94
N THR A 17 5.71 -1.85 24.82
CA THR A 17 6.78 -2.70 24.27
C THR A 17 7.93 -1.80 23.77
N PRO A 18 9.18 -2.02 24.24
CA PRO A 18 10.35 -1.32 23.73
C PRO A 18 10.44 -1.43 22.21
N ARG A 19 10.87 -0.37 21.51
CA ARG A 19 10.86 -0.33 20.05
C ARG A 19 11.66 -1.48 19.43
N GLU A 20 12.80 -1.84 20.03
CA GLU A 20 13.62 -2.96 19.56
C GLU A 20 12.96 -4.34 19.73
N GLN A 21 11.89 -4.44 20.53
CA GLN A 21 11.15 -5.68 20.78
C GLN A 21 9.81 -5.76 20.04
N ARG A 22 9.36 -4.66 19.41
CA ARG A 22 8.08 -4.63 18.68
C ARG A 22 8.20 -5.49 17.43
N ARG A 23 7.18 -6.27 17.12
CA ARG A 23 7.10 -7.08 15.89
C ARG A 23 6.05 -6.48 14.97
N LEU A 24 6.45 -6.07 13.79
CA LEU A 24 5.63 -5.40 12.79
C LEU A 24 5.46 -6.30 11.58
N ALA A 25 4.22 -6.54 11.17
CA ALA A 25 3.94 -7.07 9.85
C ALA A 25 3.66 -5.91 8.91
N MET A 26 4.37 -5.84 7.78
CA MET A 26 4.02 -4.96 6.67
C MET A 26 3.37 -5.79 5.58
N VAL A 27 2.14 -5.46 5.20
CA VAL A 27 1.40 -6.15 4.14
C VAL A 27 1.28 -5.22 2.96
N LEU A 28 1.79 -5.65 1.81
CA LEU A 28 1.65 -4.95 0.54
C LEU A 28 0.35 -5.38 -0.14
N SER A 29 -0.50 -4.44 -0.56
CA SER A 29 -1.73 -4.76 -1.29
C SER A 29 -1.41 -5.46 -2.62
N ASP A 30 -2.07 -6.59 -2.90
CA ASP A 30 -1.94 -7.30 -4.18
C ASP A 30 -3.24 -7.16 -4.99
N TYR A 31 -3.22 -6.24 -5.95
CA TYR A 31 -4.41 -5.88 -6.70
C TYR A 31 -4.55 -6.76 -7.96
N PRO A 32 -5.71 -7.38 -8.19
CA PRO A 32 -5.89 -8.42 -9.20
C PRO A 32 -5.97 -7.93 -10.65
N ALA A 33 -6.01 -6.61 -10.88
CA ALA A 33 -6.58 -6.06 -12.10
C ALA A 33 -5.83 -6.45 -13.40
N ARG A 34 -4.52 -6.73 -13.35
CA ARG A 34 -3.71 -7.31 -14.44
C ARG A 34 -2.45 -7.96 -13.82
N GLY A 35 -1.96 -9.07 -14.39
CA GLY A 35 -0.68 -9.66 -13.97
C GLY A 35 0.44 -8.60 -13.94
N GLY A 36 1.29 -8.62 -12.91
CA GLY A 36 2.37 -7.62 -12.73
C GLY A 36 2.03 -6.41 -11.85
N ARG A 37 0.97 -6.46 -11.02
CA ARG A 37 0.56 -5.37 -10.10
C ARG A 37 0.63 -5.73 -8.60
N ALA A 38 1.50 -6.67 -8.22
CA ALA A 38 1.78 -6.95 -6.82
C ALA A 38 2.35 -5.68 -6.15
N GLY A 39 1.81 -5.29 -4.99
CA GLY A 39 2.19 -4.05 -4.31
C GLY A 39 1.62 -2.79 -4.96
N TYR A 40 0.53 -2.86 -5.73
CA TYR A 40 -0.02 -1.66 -6.38
C TYR A 40 -0.48 -0.60 -5.37
N ALA A 41 -0.04 0.63 -5.61
CA ALA A 41 -0.52 1.82 -4.94
C ALA A 41 -0.78 2.94 -5.95
N VAL A 42 -1.84 3.70 -5.72
CA VAL A 42 -2.12 4.91 -6.50
C VAL A 42 -1.05 5.94 -6.13
N GLY A 43 -0.15 6.25 -7.07
CA GLY A 43 0.84 7.31 -6.91
C GLY A 43 1.94 7.06 -5.89
N LEU A 44 2.17 5.83 -5.45
CA LEU A 44 3.24 5.48 -4.52
C LEU A 44 4.09 4.35 -5.11
N ASP A 45 5.41 4.49 -5.02
CA ASP A 45 6.36 3.40 -5.28
C ASP A 45 6.39 2.52 -4.04
N THR A 46 5.53 1.50 -4.01
CA THR A 46 5.35 0.64 -2.84
C THR A 46 6.63 -0.10 -2.44
N PRO A 47 7.42 -0.73 -3.35
CA PRO A 47 8.67 -1.38 -2.98
C PRO A 47 9.72 -0.42 -2.40
N GLU A 48 9.94 0.74 -3.03
CA GLU A 48 10.89 1.72 -2.50
C GLU A 48 10.37 2.41 -1.23
N SER A 49 9.06 2.61 -1.10
CA SER A 49 8.45 3.10 0.14
C SER A 49 8.60 2.09 1.28
N ALA A 50 8.49 0.79 1.02
CA ALA A 50 8.72 -0.25 2.01
C ALA A 50 10.17 -0.23 2.51
N ARG A 51 11.14 -0.04 1.61
CA ARG A 51 12.57 0.16 1.93
C ARG A 51 12.81 1.43 2.74
N ALA A 52 12.22 2.55 2.34
CA ALA A 52 12.28 3.82 3.05
C ALA A 52 11.71 3.70 4.48
N ILE A 53 10.54 3.08 4.63
CA ILE A 53 9.90 2.80 5.91
C ILE A 53 10.79 1.93 6.80
N ALA A 54 11.39 0.85 6.26
CA ALA A 54 12.30 0.00 7.03
C ALA A 54 13.50 0.80 7.57
N ALA A 55 14.09 1.66 6.75
CA ALA A 55 15.20 2.54 7.16
C ALA A 55 14.76 3.56 8.23
N ASP A 56 13.57 4.15 8.09
CA ASP A 56 13.04 5.15 9.04
C ASP A 56 12.69 4.51 10.39
N LEU A 57 12.14 3.29 10.38
CA LEU A 57 11.90 2.50 11.58
C LEU A 57 13.22 2.13 12.27
N ALA A 58 14.25 1.72 11.51
CA ALA A 58 15.58 1.43 12.03
C ALA A 58 16.19 2.67 12.72
N ALA A 59 16.15 3.82 12.05
CA ALA A 59 16.62 5.10 12.61
C ALA A 59 15.86 5.53 13.87
N SER A 60 14.61 5.07 14.01
CA SER A 60 13.76 5.32 15.18
C SER A 60 13.96 4.34 16.34
N GLY A 61 14.86 3.36 16.19
CA GLY A 61 15.22 2.39 17.23
C GLY A 61 14.42 1.08 17.20
N PHE A 62 13.71 0.78 16.11
CA PHE A 62 13.14 -0.55 15.89
C PHE A 62 14.24 -1.50 15.39
N ALA A 63 14.12 -2.79 15.67
CA ALA A 63 15.03 -3.82 15.14
C ALA A 63 14.73 -4.15 13.66
N ALA A 64 14.60 -3.11 12.84
CA ALA A 64 14.34 -3.18 11.42
C ALA A 64 15.68 -3.11 10.68
N GLY A 65 15.93 -4.09 9.83
CA GLY A 65 17.13 -4.15 9.01
C GLY A 65 16.97 -3.54 7.62
N ALA A 66 17.95 -3.81 6.76
CA ALA A 66 17.86 -3.46 5.36
C ALA A 66 16.94 -4.44 4.61
N LEU A 67 16.18 -3.93 3.65
CA LEU A 67 15.43 -4.75 2.71
C LEU A 67 16.21 -4.89 1.39
N PRO A 68 15.99 -5.96 0.60
CA PRO A 68 16.54 -6.09 -0.74
C PRO A 68 16.13 -4.91 -1.65
N GLU A 69 16.86 -4.69 -2.74
CA GLU A 69 16.46 -3.76 -3.81
C GLU A 69 15.04 -4.05 -4.30
N ALA A 70 14.27 -3.02 -4.69
CA ALA A 70 12.84 -3.16 -5.01
C ALA A 70 12.52 -4.36 -5.91
N GLY A 71 13.27 -4.54 -6.99
CA GLY A 71 13.09 -5.69 -7.90
C GLY A 71 13.30 -7.04 -7.20
N ALA A 72 14.35 -7.16 -6.39
CA ALA A 72 14.66 -8.38 -5.63
C ALA A 72 13.66 -8.62 -4.48
N LEU A 73 13.18 -7.55 -3.84
CA LEU A 73 12.14 -7.60 -2.81
C LEU A 73 10.85 -8.17 -3.41
N MET A 74 10.40 -7.60 -4.54
CA MET A 74 9.19 -8.06 -5.20
C MET A 74 9.33 -9.49 -5.72
N ALA A 75 10.46 -9.84 -6.36
CA ALA A 75 10.72 -11.22 -6.78
C ALA A 75 10.67 -12.22 -5.61
N SER A 76 11.21 -11.84 -4.45
CA SER A 76 11.14 -12.69 -3.25
C SER A 76 9.71 -12.87 -2.73
N LEU A 77 8.90 -11.82 -2.80
CA LEU A 77 7.50 -11.84 -2.36
C LEU A 77 6.58 -12.57 -3.34
N THR A 78 6.84 -12.53 -4.65
CA THR A 78 6.00 -13.16 -5.69
C THR A 78 6.44 -14.59 -6.01
N GLU A 79 7.74 -14.83 -6.12
CA GLU A 79 8.33 -16.07 -6.66
C GLU A 79 9.12 -16.86 -5.63
N GLY A 80 9.54 -16.23 -4.52
CA GLY A 80 10.38 -16.86 -3.50
C GLY A 80 9.75 -18.05 -2.77
N GLU A 81 10.53 -18.74 -1.96
CA GLU A 81 10.02 -19.86 -1.16
C GLU A 81 9.18 -19.38 0.04
N PRO A 82 8.00 -19.96 0.29
CA PRO A 82 7.18 -19.56 1.42
C PRO A 82 7.82 -19.96 2.75
N SER A 83 7.87 -19.02 3.70
CA SER A 83 8.57 -19.18 4.98
C SER A 83 7.77 -18.73 6.20
N PHE A 84 6.54 -18.24 6.00
CA PHE A 84 5.54 -18.09 7.04
C PHE A 84 4.51 -19.22 6.91
N SER A 85 4.24 -19.93 8.00
CA SER A 85 3.34 -21.09 7.98
C SER A 85 2.35 -21.09 9.14
N VAL A 86 1.12 -21.49 8.84
CA VAL A 86 0.06 -21.77 9.81
C VAL A 86 -0.34 -23.22 9.61
N SER A 87 -0.11 -24.07 10.61
CA SER A 87 -0.49 -25.48 10.50
C SER A 87 -2.02 -25.61 10.40
N LEU A 88 -2.50 -26.63 9.69
CA LEU A 88 -3.94 -26.92 9.64
C LEU A 88 -4.51 -27.20 11.04
N ALA A 89 -3.71 -27.77 11.94
CA ALA A 89 -4.13 -28.02 13.32
C ALA A 89 -4.36 -26.71 14.09
N ASP A 90 -3.43 -25.76 13.98
CA ASP A 90 -3.57 -24.43 14.60
C ASP A 90 -4.74 -23.66 13.97
N TYR A 91 -4.84 -23.69 12.64
CA TYR A 91 -5.95 -23.05 11.94
C TYR A 91 -7.29 -23.64 12.36
N ALA A 92 -7.43 -24.97 12.41
CA ALA A 92 -8.66 -25.64 12.84
C ALA A 92 -9.04 -25.21 14.26
N ALA A 93 -8.08 -25.17 15.20
CA ALA A 93 -8.34 -24.70 16.55
C ALA A 93 -8.84 -23.25 16.58
N TRP A 94 -8.29 -22.35 15.76
CA TRP A 94 -8.77 -20.96 15.67
C TRP A 94 -10.08 -20.83 14.91
N PHE A 95 -10.33 -21.70 13.94
CA PHE A 95 -11.54 -21.75 13.14
C PHE A 95 -12.72 -22.11 14.05
N GLU A 96 -12.55 -23.06 14.97
CA GLU A 96 -13.55 -23.43 16.00
C GLU A 96 -13.92 -22.29 16.96
N GLU A 97 -13.08 -21.27 17.12
CA GLU A 97 -13.41 -20.08 17.92
C GLU A 97 -14.41 -19.14 17.22
N LEU A 98 -14.62 -19.30 15.90
CA LEU A 98 -15.51 -18.46 15.12
C LEU A 98 -16.99 -18.84 15.37
N PRO A 99 -17.93 -17.88 15.22
CA PRO A 99 -19.35 -18.19 15.23
C PRO A 99 -19.70 -19.31 14.23
N GLU A 100 -20.57 -20.23 14.63
CA GLU A 100 -20.98 -21.38 13.81
C GLU A 100 -21.47 -20.95 12.42
N GLU A 101 -22.28 -19.90 12.35
CA GLU A 101 -22.76 -19.32 11.08
C GLU A 101 -21.62 -18.95 10.13
N ARG A 102 -20.54 -18.36 10.64
CA ARG A 102 -19.38 -17.95 9.85
C ARG A 102 -18.53 -19.14 9.42
N ARG A 103 -18.45 -20.18 10.25
CA ARG A 103 -17.79 -21.43 9.86
C ARG A 103 -18.54 -22.12 8.74
N THR A 104 -19.87 -22.20 8.84
CA THR A 104 -20.73 -22.79 7.80
C THR A 104 -20.62 -22.00 6.51
N GLU A 105 -20.77 -20.66 6.56
CA GLU A 105 -20.63 -19.78 5.40
C GLU A 105 -19.30 -20.00 4.66
N LEU A 106 -18.18 -20.05 5.40
CA LEU A 106 -16.86 -20.25 4.80
C LEU A 106 -16.72 -21.63 4.15
N THR A 107 -17.18 -22.67 4.85
CA THR A 107 -17.04 -24.07 4.42
C THR A 107 -17.95 -24.38 3.23
N GLU A 108 -19.18 -23.86 3.22
CA GLU A 108 -20.10 -24.00 2.08
C GLU A 108 -19.56 -23.31 0.84
N ARG A 109 -18.93 -22.14 1.01
CA ARG A 109 -18.37 -21.37 -0.10
C ARG A 109 -17.07 -21.96 -0.64
N TRP A 110 -16.15 -22.37 0.23
CA TRP A 110 -14.76 -22.68 -0.14
C TRP A 110 -14.33 -24.13 0.05
N GLY A 111 -15.21 -24.99 0.58
CA GLY A 111 -14.88 -26.38 0.92
C GLY A 111 -14.19 -26.49 2.27
N ALA A 112 -13.50 -27.61 2.52
CA ALA A 112 -12.74 -27.78 3.75
C ALA A 112 -11.42 -26.99 3.72
N PRO A 113 -10.84 -26.61 4.88
CA PRO A 113 -9.55 -25.90 4.94
C PRO A 113 -8.42 -26.63 4.22
N GLU A 114 -8.39 -27.96 4.30
CA GLU A 114 -7.40 -28.82 3.65
C GLU A 114 -7.47 -28.80 2.12
N ASP A 115 -8.64 -28.47 1.56
CA ASP A 115 -8.88 -28.38 0.11
C ASP A 115 -8.46 -27.01 -0.47
N ASP A 116 -8.02 -26.06 0.38
CA ASP A 116 -7.52 -24.76 -0.08
C ASP A 116 -6.23 -24.94 -0.91
N PRO A 117 -6.10 -24.32 -2.10
CA PRO A 117 -4.90 -24.44 -2.94
C PRO A 117 -3.58 -24.00 -2.28
N LEU A 118 -3.63 -23.14 -1.25
CA LEU A 118 -2.48 -22.71 -0.46
C LEU A 118 -2.20 -23.61 0.76
N SER A 119 -3.08 -24.58 1.04
CA SER A 119 -2.83 -25.66 2.00
C SER A 119 -1.96 -26.73 1.34
N ARG A 120 -0.72 -26.89 1.84
CA ARG A 120 0.22 -27.91 1.36
C ARG A 120 1.00 -28.49 2.54
N ASP A 121 1.14 -29.82 2.55
CA ASP A 121 1.84 -30.56 3.60
C ASP A 121 1.30 -30.27 5.01
N GLY A 122 -0.01 -30.13 5.15
CA GLY A 122 -0.68 -29.90 6.43
C GLY A 122 -0.56 -28.47 6.97
N ALA A 123 -0.23 -27.48 6.14
CA ALA A 123 -0.15 -26.08 6.54
C ALA A 123 -0.52 -25.11 5.40
N PHE A 124 -1.07 -23.95 5.75
CA PHE A 124 -1.08 -22.78 4.89
C PHE A 124 0.31 -22.15 4.87
N ARG A 125 0.83 -21.88 3.67
CA ARG A 125 2.20 -21.37 3.48
C ARG A 125 2.19 -20.06 2.72
N PHE A 126 2.87 -19.06 3.27
CA PHE A 126 2.93 -17.70 2.72
C PHE A 126 4.38 -17.25 2.55
N ARG A 127 4.61 -16.47 1.49
CA ARG A 127 5.90 -15.81 1.24
C ARG A 127 6.05 -14.62 2.16
N MET A 128 7.27 -14.42 2.63
CA MET A 128 7.62 -13.27 3.45
C MET A 128 9.07 -12.86 3.21
N VAL A 129 9.38 -11.61 3.48
CA VAL A 129 10.74 -11.07 3.51
C VAL A 129 10.94 -10.38 4.85
N CYS A 130 11.94 -10.80 5.62
CA CYS A 130 12.31 -10.09 6.83
C CYS A 130 13.33 -9.00 6.50
N ALA A 131 13.19 -7.85 7.16
CA ALA A 131 14.22 -6.81 7.13
C ALA A 131 15.43 -7.29 7.95
N ALA A 132 16.45 -7.83 7.26
CA ALA A 132 17.61 -8.45 7.90
C ALA A 132 18.51 -7.38 8.52
N GLN A 133 18.83 -7.51 9.81
CA GLN A 133 19.83 -6.64 10.42
C GLN A 133 21.14 -6.75 9.63
N ASN A 134 21.75 -5.62 9.27
CA ASN A 134 23.13 -5.68 8.78
C ASN A 134 23.98 -6.30 9.91
N PRO A 135 24.85 -7.28 9.61
CA PRO A 135 25.81 -7.72 10.61
C PRO A 135 26.61 -6.48 11.04
N PRO A 136 26.90 -6.30 12.35
CA PRO A 136 27.78 -5.22 12.77
C PRO A 136 29.09 -5.33 11.97
N PRO A 137 29.71 -4.20 11.55
CA PRO A 137 31.03 -4.26 10.95
C PRO A 137 31.92 -5.05 11.92
N SER A 138 32.51 -6.13 11.42
CA SER A 138 33.35 -7.03 12.19
C SER A 138 34.28 -6.21 13.07
N ALA A 139 34.08 -6.29 14.38
CA ALA A 139 34.88 -5.57 15.35
C ALA A 139 36.34 -5.95 15.13
N GLY A 140 37.08 -5.03 14.51
CA GLY A 140 38.52 -5.00 14.58
C GLY A 140 38.94 -4.93 16.05
N GLU A 141 39.93 -5.75 16.35
CA GLU A 141 40.58 -5.95 17.63
C GLU A 141 40.73 -4.67 18.49
N GLY A 142 40.41 -4.83 19.78
CA GLY A 142 41.08 -4.10 20.87
C GLY A 142 40.24 -3.09 21.64
N ALA A 143 39.79 -3.47 22.84
CA ALA A 143 40.37 -2.98 24.10
C ALA A 143 39.47 -3.32 25.30
N CYS A 144 40.07 -3.94 26.30
CA CYS A 144 39.52 -4.14 27.64
C CYS A 144 39.26 -2.79 28.35
N GLY A 145 38.17 -2.71 29.11
CA GLY A 145 37.92 -1.62 30.05
C GLY A 145 36.84 -2.01 31.07
N ALA A 146 37.21 -2.01 32.35
CA ALA A 146 36.47 -2.60 33.45
C ALA A 146 35.40 -1.70 34.09
N GLY A 147 34.36 -2.34 34.63
CA GLY A 147 33.85 -2.09 35.99
C GLY A 147 32.93 -0.88 36.26
N GLY A 148 31.69 -1.16 36.69
CA GLY A 148 30.86 -0.17 37.38
C GLY A 148 29.44 -0.67 37.67
N ARG A 149 29.23 -1.34 38.81
CA ARG A 149 27.90 -1.70 39.32
C ARG A 149 27.27 -0.47 39.98
N GLY A 150 26.06 -0.10 39.56
CA GLY A 150 25.18 0.83 40.26
C GLY A 150 23.79 0.23 40.37
N ALA A 151 23.40 -0.15 41.59
CA ALA A 151 22.05 -0.59 41.91
C ALA A 151 21.18 0.62 42.23
N SER A 152 19.98 0.69 41.67
CA SER A 152 18.91 1.57 42.16
C SER A 152 17.57 0.84 42.12
N SER A 153 17.07 0.57 43.33
CA SER A 153 15.74 0.10 43.67
C SER A 153 14.66 1.17 43.42
N GLY A 154 13.48 0.79 42.93
CA GLY A 154 12.33 1.70 42.90
C GLY A 154 11.06 1.11 42.29
N LEU A 155 10.21 0.55 43.17
CA LEU A 155 8.74 0.51 43.12
C LEU A 155 8.05 -0.36 42.05
N SER A 156 7.75 -1.58 42.48
CA SER A 156 6.83 -2.56 41.90
C SER A 156 5.37 -2.11 42.06
N GLY A 157 4.69 -1.84 40.94
CA GLY A 157 3.23 -1.89 40.82
C GLY A 157 2.85 -3.16 40.07
N THR A 158 2.32 -4.16 40.78
CA THR A 158 1.91 -5.45 40.20
C THR A 158 0.59 -5.31 39.43
N GLY A 159 0.66 -4.83 38.20
CA GLY A 159 -0.28 -5.24 37.17
C GLY A 159 0.27 -6.51 36.53
N ALA A 160 -0.51 -7.59 36.49
CA ALA A 160 -0.12 -8.80 35.77
C ALA A 160 0.34 -8.41 34.34
N PRO A 161 1.50 -8.87 33.87
CA PRO A 161 1.93 -8.57 32.51
C PRO A 161 0.86 -9.09 31.55
N LEU A 162 0.37 -8.21 30.67
CA LEU A 162 -0.53 -8.59 29.59
C LEU A 162 0.27 -9.43 28.58
N THR A 163 0.54 -10.68 28.92
CA THR A 163 1.30 -11.62 28.10
C THR A 163 0.45 -12.14 26.96
N ARG A 164 1.00 -12.16 25.75
CA ARG A 164 0.34 -12.69 24.55
C ARG A 164 0.09 -14.20 24.72
N PRO A 165 -1.04 -14.75 24.23
CA PRO A 165 -1.18 -16.20 24.09
C PRO A 165 -0.09 -16.77 23.16
N PRO A 166 0.29 -18.04 23.31
CA PRO A 166 1.25 -18.70 22.42
C PRO A 166 0.75 -18.64 20.96
N SER A 167 1.65 -18.27 20.04
CA SER A 167 1.35 -18.22 18.61
C SER A 167 1.48 -19.62 18.03
N GLY A 168 0.38 -20.24 17.57
CA GLY A 168 0.45 -21.44 16.72
C GLY A 168 1.02 -21.17 15.32
N ALA A 169 1.07 -19.90 14.88
CA ALA A 169 1.79 -19.54 13.66
C ALA A 169 3.29 -19.68 13.87
N THR A 170 3.94 -20.50 13.04
CA THR A 170 5.37 -20.78 13.11
C THR A 170 6.08 -20.12 11.94
N LEU A 171 7.07 -19.28 12.28
CA LEU A 171 8.08 -18.80 11.33
C LEU A 171 9.05 -19.96 11.08
N SER A 172 9.14 -20.45 9.85
CA SER A 172 9.93 -21.64 9.54
C SER A 172 11.45 -21.43 9.70
N ARG A 173 11.90 -20.17 9.85
CA ARG A 173 13.26 -19.87 10.32
C ARG A 173 13.32 -19.95 11.85
N ARG A 174 13.90 -21.05 12.36
CA ARG A 174 14.35 -21.15 13.76
C ARG A 174 15.47 -20.14 14.01
N GLY A 175 15.21 -19.14 14.86
CA GLY A 175 16.21 -18.21 15.43
C GLY A 175 16.47 -17.02 14.51
N GLU A 176 16.36 -15.76 14.93
CA GLU A 176 16.52 -15.17 16.26
C GLU A 176 15.35 -14.25 16.61
N ARG A 177 15.21 -13.87 17.89
CA ARG A 177 14.17 -12.95 18.38
C ARG A 177 14.44 -11.49 17.98
N ASP A 178 15.19 -11.28 16.90
CA ASP A 178 15.90 -10.04 16.60
C ASP A 178 15.31 -9.28 15.39
N GLU A 179 14.28 -9.80 14.72
CA GLU A 179 13.69 -9.14 13.53
C GLU A 179 12.34 -8.49 13.87
N SER A 180 12.28 -7.16 13.81
CA SER A 180 11.05 -6.39 14.13
C SER A 180 10.14 -6.13 12.94
N LEU A 181 10.56 -6.36 11.70
CA LEU A 181 9.76 -6.04 10.50
C LEU A 181 9.77 -7.18 9.49
N THR A 182 8.57 -7.68 9.18
CA THR A 182 8.35 -8.74 8.19
C THR A 182 7.35 -8.30 7.14
N LEU A 183 7.72 -8.42 5.87
CA LEU A 183 6.92 -8.03 4.71
C LEU A 183 6.19 -9.23 4.13
N PHE A 184 4.97 -9.00 3.68
CA PHE A 184 4.11 -9.98 3.01
C PHE A 184 3.41 -9.33 1.83
N LEU A 185 3.01 -10.13 0.84
CA LEU A 185 1.92 -9.76 -0.05
C LEU A 185 0.59 -10.15 0.59
N GLN A 186 -0.41 -9.29 0.47
CA GLN A 186 -1.76 -9.61 0.90
C GLN A 186 -2.25 -10.85 0.13
N PRO A 187 -2.68 -11.93 0.81
CA PRO A 187 -3.24 -13.07 0.13
C PRO A 187 -4.49 -12.68 -0.67
N ASP A 188 -4.78 -13.45 -1.71
CA ASP A 188 -6.00 -13.24 -2.47
C ASP A 188 -7.23 -13.43 -1.56
N ARG A 189 -8.14 -12.45 -1.62
CA ARG A 189 -9.38 -12.46 -0.87
C ARG A 189 -10.31 -13.57 -1.35
N GLY A 190 -10.32 -13.87 -2.64
CA GLY A 190 -11.24 -14.82 -3.28
C GLY A 190 -10.52 -15.80 -4.20
N ARG A 191 -11.30 -16.58 -4.96
CA ARG A 191 -10.79 -17.52 -5.98
C ARG A 191 -11.55 -17.45 -7.31
N ALA A 192 -12.24 -16.35 -7.57
CA ALA A 192 -13.00 -16.20 -8.80
C ALA A 192 -12.08 -16.25 -10.03
N ALA A 193 -12.49 -17.00 -11.07
CA ALA A 193 -11.78 -17.01 -12.35
C ALA A 193 -11.70 -15.60 -12.97
N ASP A 194 -12.75 -14.80 -12.75
CA ASP A 194 -12.69 -13.34 -12.87
C ASP A 194 -12.27 -12.75 -11.52
N ARG A 195 -10.95 -12.65 -11.33
CA ARG A 195 -10.32 -12.11 -10.11
C ARG A 195 -10.80 -10.67 -9.82
N LYS A 196 -11.22 -9.90 -10.84
CA LYS A 196 -11.70 -8.52 -10.68
C LYS A 196 -13.12 -8.46 -10.10
N ALA A 197 -14.02 -9.30 -10.61
CA ALA A 197 -15.41 -9.33 -10.16
C ALA A 197 -15.52 -9.72 -8.67
N GLY A 198 -14.82 -10.77 -8.25
CA GLY A 198 -14.84 -11.23 -6.86
C GLY A 198 -14.12 -10.29 -5.88
N TYR A 199 -13.17 -9.47 -6.34
CA TYR A 199 -12.39 -8.58 -5.46
C TYR A 199 -13.22 -7.44 -4.86
N HIS A 200 -14.19 -6.93 -5.64
CA HIS A 200 -15.09 -5.86 -5.22
C HIS A 200 -16.45 -6.36 -4.73
N ASP A 201 -16.63 -7.67 -4.62
CA ASP A 201 -17.86 -8.26 -4.08
C ASP A 201 -17.93 -8.01 -2.56
N PRO A 202 -18.92 -7.21 -2.08
CA PRO A 202 -19.03 -6.87 -0.67
C PRO A 202 -19.57 -8.03 0.18
N ASP A 203 -20.17 -9.05 -0.45
CA ASP A 203 -20.84 -10.17 0.21
C ASP A 203 -19.99 -11.45 0.19
N GLU A 204 -18.98 -11.53 -0.68
CA GLU A 204 -18.07 -12.68 -0.78
C GLU A 204 -17.18 -12.83 0.48
N PRO A 205 -17.29 -13.93 1.24
CA PRO A 205 -16.44 -14.18 2.41
C PRO A 205 -14.98 -14.43 2.01
N PRO A 206 -14.00 -14.19 2.91
CA PRO A 206 -12.59 -14.46 2.62
C PRO A 206 -12.35 -15.96 2.37
N THR A 207 -11.23 -16.33 1.74
CA THR A 207 -10.83 -17.75 1.68
C THR A 207 -10.29 -18.27 3.03
N HIS A 208 -10.19 -19.59 3.19
CA HIS A 208 -9.51 -20.20 4.34
C HIS A 208 -8.06 -19.71 4.48
N ALA A 209 -7.28 -19.67 3.39
CA ALA A 209 -5.93 -19.16 3.40
C ALA A 209 -5.84 -17.67 3.79
N TYR A 210 -6.75 -16.83 3.29
CA TYR A 210 -6.81 -15.42 3.68
C TYR A 210 -7.06 -15.27 5.19
N LEU A 211 -8.02 -16.03 5.73
CA LEU A 211 -8.32 -16.01 7.16
C LEU A 211 -7.15 -16.56 7.98
N ALA A 212 -6.55 -17.68 7.57
CA ALA A 212 -5.38 -18.27 8.23
C ALA A 212 -4.22 -17.29 8.30
N PHE A 213 -3.96 -16.56 7.22
CA PHE A 213 -2.92 -15.53 7.17
C PHE A 213 -3.14 -14.46 8.24
N TYR A 214 -4.30 -13.80 8.27
CA TYR A 214 -4.55 -12.72 9.24
C TYR A 214 -4.64 -13.22 10.69
N LEU A 215 -5.20 -14.41 10.90
CA LEU A 215 -5.20 -15.07 12.21
C LEU A 215 -3.78 -15.40 12.69
N GLY A 216 -2.88 -15.75 11.77
CA GLY A 216 -1.46 -15.94 12.03
C GLY A 216 -0.76 -14.61 12.31
N VAL A 217 -0.97 -13.59 11.48
CA VAL A 217 -0.38 -12.26 11.62
C VAL A 217 -0.77 -11.63 12.97
N ARG A 218 -2.06 -11.62 13.33
CA ARG A 218 -2.51 -11.03 14.60
C ARG A 218 -1.97 -11.73 15.83
N ARG A 219 -1.55 -12.99 15.71
CA ARG A 219 -0.95 -13.78 16.79
C ARG A 219 0.57 -13.68 16.81
N ALA A 220 1.20 -13.40 15.67
CA ALA A 220 2.64 -13.32 15.52
C ALA A 220 3.20 -11.90 15.72
N PHE A 221 2.44 -10.85 15.40
CA PHE A 221 2.91 -9.46 15.38
C PHE A 221 2.15 -8.56 16.36
N ASP A 222 2.77 -7.43 16.72
CA ASP A 222 2.23 -6.41 17.63
C ASP A 222 1.47 -5.30 16.90
N ALA A 223 1.79 -5.06 15.63
CA ALA A 223 1.07 -4.14 14.76
C ALA A 223 1.14 -4.58 13.29
N LEU A 224 0.15 -4.15 12.53
CA LEU A 224 0.07 -4.28 11.08
C LEU A 224 0.28 -2.91 10.45
N ILE A 225 1.29 -2.79 9.59
CA ILE A 225 1.42 -1.71 8.63
C ILE A 225 0.85 -2.24 7.32
N HIS A 226 -0.18 -1.62 6.80
CA HIS A 226 -0.64 -1.93 5.45
C HIS A 226 -0.05 -0.88 4.50
N LEU A 227 0.36 -1.27 3.29
CA LEU A 227 1.01 -0.39 2.32
C LEU A 227 0.52 -0.71 0.91
N GLY A 228 0.01 0.29 0.21
CA GLY A 228 -0.74 0.10 -1.02
C GLY A 228 -1.82 1.17 -1.17
N THR A 229 -2.63 1.13 -2.23
CA THR A 229 -3.79 2.03 -2.37
C THR A 229 -4.74 1.85 -1.18
N HIS A 230 -5.14 0.60 -0.95
CA HIS A 230 -5.91 0.15 0.22
C HIS A 230 -5.82 -1.38 0.27
N GLY A 231 -6.19 -1.97 1.40
CA GLY A 231 -6.19 -3.41 1.60
C GLY A 231 -7.52 -3.99 1.14
N THR A 232 -7.68 -5.30 1.21
CA THR A 232 -9.00 -5.94 1.06
C THR A 232 -9.70 -6.21 2.38
N THR A 233 -9.01 -6.09 3.52
CA THR A 233 -9.54 -6.59 4.80
C THR A 233 -10.65 -5.70 5.33
N GLU A 234 -10.47 -4.40 5.24
CA GLU A 234 -11.46 -3.36 5.52
C GLU A 234 -12.65 -3.39 4.57
N TRP A 235 -12.64 -4.22 3.53
CA TRP A 235 -13.74 -4.42 2.60
C TRP A 235 -14.45 -5.78 2.76
N LEU A 236 -14.01 -6.64 3.66
CA LEU A 236 -14.66 -7.95 3.90
C LEU A 236 -16.12 -7.79 4.35
N PRO A 237 -16.99 -8.79 4.17
CA PRO A 237 -18.42 -8.63 4.42
C PRO A 237 -18.72 -8.33 5.89
N GLY A 238 -19.76 -7.51 6.10
CA GLY A 238 -20.20 -7.07 7.42
C GLY A 238 -20.57 -5.59 7.46
N LYS A 239 -20.78 -5.04 8.65
CA LYS A 239 -21.26 -3.66 8.84
C LYS A 239 -20.32 -2.62 8.20
N ALA A 240 -20.90 -1.54 7.66
CA ALA A 240 -20.16 -0.44 7.04
C ALA A 240 -19.32 0.40 8.04
N VAL A 241 -19.73 0.44 9.31
CA VAL A 241 -19.05 1.12 10.42
C VAL A 241 -19.38 0.41 11.73
N ALA A 242 -18.51 0.55 12.74
CA ALA A 242 -18.73 -0.02 14.07
C ALA A 242 -19.02 -1.53 14.03
N LEU A 243 -18.02 -2.29 13.59
CA LEU A 243 -18.13 -3.72 13.34
C LEU A 243 -18.67 -4.50 14.55
N SER A 244 -19.53 -5.47 14.26
CA SER A 244 -19.83 -6.57 15.19
C SER A 244 -18.59 -7.46 15.33
N PRO A 245 -18.39 -8.15 16.47
CA PRO A 245 -17.37 -9.21 16.57
C PRO A 245 -17.47 -10.25 15.45
N ASP A 246 -18.67 -10.51 14.93
CA ASP A 246 -18.92 -11.52 13.87
C ASP A 246 -18.72 -10.98 12.45
N CYS A 247 -18.34 -9.70 12.27
CA CYS A 247 -18.00 -9.18 10.95
C CYS A 247 -16.63 -9.71 10.51
N TRP A 248 -16.49 -10.11 9.25
CA TRP A 248 -15.25 -10.71 8.73
C TRP A 248 -13.98 -9.87 8.97
N PRO A 249 -13.96 -8.52 8.83
CA PRO A 249 -12.76 -7.75 9.17
C PRO A 249 -12.39 -7.85 10.66
N ALA A 250 -13.38 -7.95 11.56
CA ALA A 250 -13.16 -8.13 12.98
C ALA A 250 -12.66 -9.55 13.31
N LEU A 251 -13.17 -10.57 12.61
CA LEU A 251 -12.70 -11.96 12.75
C LEU A 251 -11.25 -12.13 12.25
N ALA A 252 -10.90 -11.47 11.14
CA ALA A 252 -9.57 -11.54 10.55
C ALA A 252 -8.52 -10.80 11.40
N VAL A 253 -8.69 -9.49 11.63
CA VAL A 253 -7.65 -8.63 12.24
C VAL A 253 -7.89 -8.39 13.73
N GLY A 254 -9.15 -8.38 14.17
CA GLY A 254 -9.54 -8.21 15.56
C GLY A 254 -9.03 -6.91 16.18
N ALA A 255 -8.23 -7.06 17.25
CA ALA A 255 -7.70 -5.96 18.05
C ALA A 255 -6.28 -5.52 17.62
N LEU A 256 -5.68 -6.15 16.61
CA LEU A 256 -4.35 -5.79 16.13
C LEU A 256 -4.32 -4.31 15.71
N PRO A 257 -3.40 -3.47 16.26
CA PRO A 257 -3.18 -2.11 15.80
C PRO A 257 -2.87 -2.09 14.30
N VAL A 258 -3.59 -1.26 13.54
CA VAL A 258 -3.40 -1.10 12.10
C VAL A 258 -2.97 0.33 11.82
N VAL A 259 -1.84 0.50 11.16
CA VAL A 259 -1.30 1.76 10.64
C VAL A 259 -1.25 1.66 9.12
N TYR A 260 -1.62 2.73 8.42
CA TYR A 260 -1.74 2.69 6.97
C TYR A 260 -1.35 4.04 6.35
N PRO A 261 -0.23 4.13 5.61
CA PRO A 261 0.02 5.24 4.70
C PRO A 261 -1.05 5.31 3.60
N PHE A 262 -1.68 6.47 3.44
CA PHE A 262 -2.73 6.74 2.43
C PHE A 262 -2.41 8.02 1.67
N ILE A 263 -2.69 8.03 0.37
CA ILE A 263 -2.51 9.23 -0.46
C ILE A 263 -3.50 10.32 -0.03
N VAL A 264 -3.01 11.56 0.09
CA VAL A 264 -3.82 12.67 0.63
C VAL A 264 -4.99 13.09 -0.26
N ASP A 265 -4.94 12.79 -1.55
CA ASP A 265 -6.01 13.12 -2.52
C ASP A 265 -7.08 12.03 -2.67
N ASP A 266 -6.94 10.91 -1.95
CA ASP A 266 -7.95 9.84 -1.88
C ASP A 266 -8.40 9.53 -0.42
N PRO A 267 -9.00 10.51 0.27
CA PRO A 267 -9.45 10.32 1.65
C PRO A 267 -10.66 9.36 1.77
N GLY A 268 -11.34 9.08 0.67
CA GLY A 268 -12.50 8.19 0.62
C GLY A 268 -12.11 6.75 0.95
N GLU A 269 -11.06 6.26 0.32
CA GLU A 269 -10.50 4.91 0.52
C GLU A 269 -9.89 4.73 1.93
N ALA A 270 -9.44 5.81 2.57
CA ALA A 270 -8.98 5.78 3.96
C ALA A 270 -10.11 5.67 5.00
N ALA A 271 -11.36 5.96 4.63
CA ALA A 271 -12.47 6.00 5.58
C ALA A 271 -12.84 4.60 6.13
N PRO A 272 -12.91 3.51 5.33
CA PRO A 272 -13.13 2.15 5.81
C PRO A 272 -12.08 1.67 6.81
N LEU A 273 -10.79 1.99 6.64
CA LEU A 273 -9.76 1.70 7.65
C LEU A 273 -10.16 2.27 9.01
N LYS A 274 -10.51 3.56 9.06
CA LYS A 274 -10.87 4.26 10.30
C LYS A 274 -12.17 3.72 10.88
N ARG A 275 -13.19 3.50 10.04
CA ARG A 275 -14.57 3.15 10.44
C ARG A 275 -14.75 1.67 10.78
N ARG A 276 -14.01 0.78 10.13
CA ARG A 276 -14.16 -0.67 10.23
C ARG A 276 -13.03 -1.31 11.04
N LEU A 277 -11.77 -1.00 10.72
CA LEU A 277 -10.62 -1.57 11.44
C LEU A 277 -10.21 -0.73 12.66
N GLY A 278 -10.61 0.55 12.73
CA GLY A 278 -10.17 1.46 13.80
C GLY A 278 -8.66 1.74 13.74
N GLY A 279 -8.10 1.71 12.53
CA GLY A 279 -6.69 1.99 12.28
C GLY A 279 -6.37 3.47 12.14
N ILE A 280 -5.07 3.77 12.09
CA ILE A 280 -4.53 5.12 11.89
C ILE A 280 -4.13 5.26 10.43
N ALA A 281 -4.76 6.21 9.73
CA ALA A 281 -4.34 6.61 8.38
C ALA A 281 -3.29 7.72 8.47
N LEU A 282 -2.12 7.49 7.91
CA LEU A 282 -1.03 8.47 7.77
C LEU A 282 -1.07 9.03 6.35
N GLY A 283 -1.39 10.31 6.20
CA GLY A 283 -1.42 10.93 4.87
C GLY A 283 -0.01 11.02 4.27
N HIS A 284 0.15 10.68 2.99
CA HIS A 284 1.36 10.92 2.21
C HIS A 284 1.08 11.75 0.96
N LEU A 285 2.10 12.47 0.49
CA LEU A 285 2.06 13.28 -0.72
C LEU A 285 1.70 12.47 -1.96
N THR A 286 1.10 13.15 -2.93
CA THR A 286 0.93 12.64 -4.30
C THR A 286 2.28 12.66 -5.03
N PRO A 287 2.43 11.94 -6.17
CA PRO A 287 3.55 12.17 -7.08
C PRO A 287 3.66 13.64 -7.48
N THR A 288 4.84 14.01 -7.99
CA THR A 288 5.05 15.30 -8.63
C THR A 288 4.08 15.44 -9.80
N VAL A 289 3.56 16.65 -9.99
CA VAL A 289 2.67 16.97 -11.10
C VAL A 289 3.44 17.87 -12.06
N GLU A 290 3.48 17.47 -13.33
CA GLU A 290 4.07 18.26 -14.41
C GLU A 290 2.99 18.57 -15.46
N ALA A 291 3.24 19.61 -16.27
CA ALA A 291 2.42 19.88 -17.44
C ALA A 291 2.86 18.95 -18.57
N ALA A 292 1.91 18.28 -19.25
CA ALA A 292 2.19 17.29 -20.29
C ALA A 292 3.09 17.83 -21.41
N GLY A 293 3.08 19.15 -21.59
CA GLY A 293 3.70 19.79 -22.75
C GLY A 293 3.00 19.34 -24.03
N LEU A 294 3.52 19.79 -25.16
CA LEU A 294 3.02 19.35 -26.47
C LEU A 294 3.97 18.32 -27.06
N THR A 295 3.41 17.30 -27.73
CA THR A 295 4.23 16.46 -28.61
C THR A 295 4.83 17.32 -29.72
N PRO A 296 5.93 16.90 -30.39
CA PRO A 296 6.50 17.66 -31.49
C PRO A 296 5.46 18.02 -32.58
N GLU A 297 4.52 17.12 -32.85
CA GLU A 297 3.44 17.30 -33.82
C GLU A 297 2.43 18.37 -33.34
N ALA A 298 2.00 18.28 -32.08
CA ALA A 298 1.10 19.27 -31.49
C ALA A 298 1.75 20.65 -31.32
N ALA A 299 3.06 20.69 -31.06
CA ALA A 299 3.85 21.93 -31.00
C ALA A 299 3.99 22.57 -32.38
N ALA A 300 4.28 21.79 -33.43
CA ALA A 300 4.30 22.28 -34.81
C ALA A 300 2.92 22.82 -35.24
N LEU A 301 1.85 22.14 -34.86
CA LEU A 301 0.49 22.61 -35.10
C LEU A 301 0.20 23.93 -34.38
N ARG A 302 0.68 24.08 -33.14
CA ARG A 302 0.57 25.33 -32.38
C ARG A 302 1.26 26.49 -33.08
N GLU A 303 2.47 26.29 -33.60
CA GLU A 303 3.18 27.31 -34.38
C GLU A 303 2.38 27.73 -35.62
N LEU A 304 1.74 26.79 -36.32
CA LEU A 304 0.87 27.08 -37.46
C LEU A 304 -0.37 27.89 -37.07
N VAL A 305 -1.00 27.59 -35.93
CA VAL A 305 -2.15 28.35 -35.40
C VAL A 305 -1.75 29.79 -35.05
N GLU A 306 -0.57 29.99 -34.45
CA GLU A 306 -0.02 31.32 -34.17
C GLU A 306 0.29 32.09 -35.47
N GLU A 307 0.85 31.41 -36.47
CA GLU A 307 1.10 31.98 -37.79
C GLU A 307 -0.21 32.38 -38.50
N TYR A 308 -1.25 31.54 -38.40
CA TYR A 308 -2.58 31.83 -38.92
C TYR A 308 -3.17 33.09 -38.28
N SER A 309 -3.08 33.21 -36.96
CA SER A 309 -3.56 34.38 -36.22
C SER A 309 -2.88 35.66 -36.71
N ALA A 310 -1.55 35.63 -36.88
CA ALA A 310 -0.78 36.76 -37.41
C ALA A 310 -1.13 37.08 -38.88
N ALA A 311 -1.33 36.06 -39.72
CA ALA A 311 -1.64 36.22 -41.14
C ALA A 311 -3.08 36.69 -41.39
N SER A 312 -4.04 36.33 -40.53
CA SER A 312 -5.47 36.62 -40.71
C SER A 312 -5.78 38.12 -40.86
N VAL A 313 -4.99 38.98 -40.21
CA VAL A 313 -5.12 40.44 -40.26
C VAL A 313 -4.35 41.06 -41.43
N LEU A 314 -3.20 40.48 -41.80
CA LEU A 314 -2.21 41.09 -42.70
C LEU A 314 -2.24 40.53 -44.13
N ASP A 315 -2.56 39.25 -44.30
CA ASP A 315 -2.63 38.55 -45.59
C ASP A 315 -3.69 37.43 -45.55
N PRO A 316 -4.96 37.76 -45.87
CA PRO A 316 -6.06 36.79 -45.85
C PRO A 316 -5.86 35.60 -46.79
N ARG A 317 -5.09 35.77 -47.89
CA ARG A 317 -4.82 34.69 -48.83
C ARG A 317 -3.87 33.67 -48.22
N ARG A 318 -2.81 34.14 -47.56
CA ARG A 318 -1.88 33.29 -46.81
C ARG A 318 -2.58 32.62 -45.64
N ALA A 319 -3.43 33.34 -44.90
CA ALA A 319 -4.20 32.78 -43.80
C ALA A 319 -5.06 31.59 -44.25
N GLY A 320 -5.69 31.67 -45.44
CA GLY A 320 -6.45 30.54 -46.01
C GLY A 320 -5.60 29.30 -46.27
N LEU A 321 -4.35 29.45 -46.74
CA LEU A 321 -3.44 28.32 -46.96
C LEU A 321 -2.97 27.69 -45.65
N ILE A 322 -2.66 28.52 -44.65
CA ILE A 322 -2.27 28.05 -43.32
C ILE A 322 -3.44 27.31 -42.65
N ALA A 323 -4.67 27.81 -42.79
CA ALA A 323 -5.87 27.16 -42.26
C ALA A 323 -6.05 25.73 -42.79
N THR A 324 -5.85 25.51 -44.10
CA THR A 324 -5.90 24.16 -44.68
C THR A 324 -4.76 23.28 -44.14
N ALA A 325 -3.55 23.82 -44.06
CA ALA A 325 -2.40 23.08 -43.51
C ALA A 325 -2.62 22.67 -42.05
N ILE A 326 -3.23 23.54 -41.23
CA ILE A 326 -3.59 23.23 -39.84
C ILE A 326 -4.55 22.04 -39.79
N LEU A 327 -5.62 22.02 -40.60
CA LEU A 327 -6.56 20.89 -40.58
C LEU A 327 -5.93 19.58 -41.07
N ASP A 328 -5.12 19.64 -42.13
CA ASP A 328 -4.44 18.46 -42.66
C ASP A 328 -3.47 17.86 -41.64
N GLU A 329 -2.69 18.70 -40.96
CA GLU A 329 -1.74 18.27 -39.93
C GLU A 329 -2.47 17.77 -38.68
N ALA A 330 -3.54 18.46 -38.24
CA ALA A 330 -4.37 18.01 -37.14
C ALA A 330 -5.03 16.65 -37.41
N ALA A 331 -5.45 16.40 -38.66
CA ALA A 331 -5.99 15.11 -39.09
C ALA A 331 -4.91 14.01 -39.04
N SER A 332 -3.72 14.29 -39.57
CA SER A 332 -2.58 13.37 -39.57
C SER A 332 -2.14 13.00 -38.14
N ALA A 333 -2.16 13.98 -37.23
CA ALA A 333 -1.83 13.79 -35.81
C ALA A 333 -2.97 13.14 -34.99
N GLY A 334 -4.16 12.95 -35.58
CA GLY A 334 -5.32 12.37 -34.89
C GLY A 334 -5.95 13.29 -33.82
N LEU A 335 -5.75 14.60 -33.93
CA LEU A 335 -6.20 15.59 -32.93
C LEU A 335 -7.62 16.13 -33.18
N LEU A 336 -8.20 15.88 -34.36
CA LEU A 336 -9.52 16.39 -34.72
C LEU A 336 -10.63 15.90 -33.78
N GLU A 337 -10.65 14.60 -33.46
CA GLU A 337 -11.67 14.02 -32.57
C GLU A 337 -11.59 14.61 -31.15
N GLY A 338 -10.37 14.76 -30.63
CA GLY A 338 -10.12 15.36 -29.31
C GLY A 338 -10.53 16.84 -29.23
N ALA A 339 -10.41 17.57 -30.34
CA ALA A 339 -10.88 18.95 -30.47
C ALA A 339 -12.38 19.06 -30.81
N GLY A 340 -13.07 17.95 -31.04
CA GLY A 340 -14.49 17.96 -31.44
C GLY A 340 -14.73 18.51 -32.85
N VAL A 341 -13.76 18.38 -33.76
CA VAL A 341 -13.83 18.84 -35.14
C VAL A 341 -14.22 17.68 -36.06
N ASP A 342 -15.27 17.88 -36.85
CA ASP A 342 -15.73 16.95 -37.88
C ASP A 342 -15.74 17.59 -39.29
N GLY A 343 -16.15 16.82 -40.29
CA GLY A 343 -16.17 17.28 -41.69
C GLY A 343 -17.20 18.37 -41.99
N ASP A 344 -18.18 18.60 -41.10
CA ASP A 344 -19.22 19.61 -41.25
C ASP A 344 -18.90 20.89 -40.45
N THR A 345 -17.86 20.85 -39.62
CA THR A 345 -17.44 21.97 -38.77
C THR A 345 -16.90 23.12 -39.63
N PRO A 346 -17.46 24.34 -39.52
CA PRO A 346 -16.93 25.50 -40.25
C PRO A 346 -15.46 25.75 -39.91
N MET A 347 -14.65 26.10 -40.92
CA MET A 347 -13.20 26.29 -40.78
C MET A 347 -12.82 27.21 -39.59
N ALA A 348 -13.51 28.34 -39.41
CA ALA A 348 -13.20 29.26 -38.31
C ALA A 348 -13.47 28.64 -36.92
N ASP A 349 -14.52 27.84 -36.81
CA ASP A 349 -14.88 27.13 -35.58
C ASP A 349 -13.89 25.99 -35.33
N ALA A 350 -13.49 25.26 -36.38
CA ALA A 350 -12.48 24.20 -36.30
C ALA A 350 -11.12 24.72 -35.82
N LEU A 351 -10.66 25.85 -36.34
CA LEU A 351 -9.40 26.47 -35.91
C LEU A 351 -9.47 26.96 -34.46
N THR A 352 -10.60 27.53 -34.05
CA THR A 352 -10.82 27.97 -32.66
C THR A 352 -10.83 26.77 -31.70
N ALA A 353 -11.50 25.67 -32.09
CA ALA A 353 -11.56 24.44 -31.31
C ALA A 353 -10.18 23.77 -31.20
N LEU A 354 -9.41 23.74 -32.29
CA LEU A 354 -8.04 23.21 -32.28
C LEU A 354 -7.08 24.05 -31.42
N ASP A 355 -7.17 25.38 -31.48
CA ASP A 355 -6.38 26.28 -30.62
C ASP A 355 -6.66 26.01 -29.13
N ALA A 356 -7.94 25.94 -28.76
CA ALA A 356 -8.36 25.61 -27.40
C ALA A 356 -7.88 24.21 -26.97
N HIS A 357 -8.03 23.21 -27.83
CA HIS A 357 -7.59 21.85 -27.54
C HIS A 357 -6.07 21.75 -27.36
N LEU A 358 -5.28 22.47 -28.15
CA LEU A 358 -3.83 22.52 -28.01
C LEU A 358 -3.41 23.22 -26.71
N CYS A 359 -4.08 24.31 -26.32
CA CYS A 359 -3.89 24.92 -24.99
C CYS A 359 -4.17 23.89 -23.89
N ASP A 360 -5.31 23.21 -23.94
CA ASP A 360 -5.71 22.22 -22.94
C ASP A 360 -4.68 21.07 -22.86
N LEU A 361 -4.23 20.53 -23.99
CA LEU A 361 -3.22 19.47 -24.01
C LEU A 361 -1.89 19.92 -23.39
N GLY A 362 -1.42 21.12 -23.73
CA GLY A 362 -0.16 21.65 -23.23
C GLY A 362 -0.18 21.96 -21.73
N GLU A 363 -1.35 22.35 -21.20
CA GLU A 363 -1.53 22.74 -19.79
C GLU A 363 -2.10 21.61 -18.92
N THR A 364 -2.52 20.48 -19.49
CA THR A 364 -3.10 19.37 -18.72
C THR A 364 -2.05 18.82 -17.74
N PRO A 365 -2.35 18.88 -16.43
CA PRO A 365 -1.45 18.32 -15.43
C PRO A 365 -1.48 16.80 -15.49
N PHE A 366 -0.31 16.16 -15.45
CA PHE A 366 -0.16 14.73 -15.27
C PHE A 366 0.78 14.42 -14.11
N ARG A 367 0.68 13.20 -13.57
CA ARG A 367 1.57 12.74 -12.52
C ARG A 367 2.88 12.25 -13.15
N ASP A 368 3.99 12.88 -12.81
CA ASP A 368 5.33 12.41 -13.17
C ASP A 368 5.90 11.53 -12.06
N GLY A 369 6.24 10.30 -12.43
CA GLY A 369 6.77 9.29 -11.52
C GLY A 369 5.81 8.84 -10.41
N LEU A 370 6.40 8.39 -9.31
CA LEU A 370 5.73 7.86 -8.12
C LEU A 370 6.32 8.49 -6.85
N HIS A 371 5.50 8.70 -5.83
CA HIS A 371 5.99 9.15 -4.52
C HIS A 371 6.69 8.02 -3.77
N VAL A 372 7.75 8.33 -3.02
CA VAL A 372 8.37 7.40 -2.06
C VAL A 372 8.07 7.92 -0.65
N PHE A 373 7.42 7.10 0.18
CA PHE A 373 6.94 7.53 1.50
C PHE A 373 8.04 8.21 2.32
N GLY A 374 7.74 9.40 2.80
CA GLY A 374 8.64 10.21 3.59
C GLY A 374 9.91 10.63 2.85
N ARG A 375 9.90 10.73 1.52
CA ARG A 375 11.02 11.28 0.73
C ARG A 375 10.55 12.47 -0.10
N ALA A 376 11.45 13.40 -0.34
CA ALA A 376 11.24 14.56 -1.21
C ALA A 376 12.48 14.74 -2.09
N PRO A 377 12.33 15.18 -3.35
CA PRO A 377 13.45 15.62 -4.19
C PRO A 377 14.28 16.70 -3.51
N ALA A 378 15.59 16.76 -3.80
CA ALA A 378 16.50 17.71 -3.17
C ALA A 378 16.20 19.18 -3.53
N ASP A 379 15.60 19.39 -4.70
CA ASP A 379 15.15 20.68 -5.24
C ASP A 379 13.67 20.96 -4.95
N ALA A 380 12.98 20.08 -4.21
CA ALA A 380 11.58 20.30 -3.83
C ALA A 380 11.43 21.52 -2.92
N SER A 381 10.25 22.14 -2.97
CA SER A 381 9.93 23.28 -2.10
C SER A 381 10.00 22.93 -0.61
N GLU A 382 10.21 23.93 0.24
CA GLU A 382 10.24 23.76 1.70
C GLU A 382 8.99 23.07 2.25
N ALA A 383 7.81 23.36 1.67
CA ALA A 383 6.56 22.72 2.06
C ALA A 383 6.54 21.22 1.75
N VAL A 384 7.04 20.80 0.58
CA VAL A 384 7.14 19.38 0.19
C VAL A 384 8.14 18.65 1.09
N GLN A 385 9.29 19.26 1.38
CA GLN A 385 10.27 18.70 2.30
C GLN A 385 9.69 18.52 3.72
N ALA A 386 8.97 19.52 4.23
CA ALA A 386 8.31 19.47 5.53
C ALA A 386 7.20 18.39 5.58
N SER A 387 6.44 18.21 4.50
CA SER A 387 5.45 17.13 4.38
C SER A 387 6.10 15.75 4.41
N ALA A 388 7.18 15.54 3.66
CA ALA A 388 7.94 14.28 3.69
C ALA A 388 8.55 14.00 5.08
N GLU A 389 9.03 15.04 5.79
CA GLU A 389 9.46 14.92 7.18
C GLU A 389 8.33 14.51 8.13
N ALA A 390 7.15 15.13 7.97
CA ALA A 390 5.97 14.82 8.77
C ALA A 390 5.49 13.37 8.55
N GLU A 391 5.52 12.87 7.31
CA GLU A 391 5.24 11.47 6.98
C GLU A 391 6.13 10.51 7.79
N ARG A 392 7.46 10.71 7.74
CA ARG A 392 8.44 9.89 8.49
C ARG A 392 8.20 9.97 10.00
N ALA A 393 8.01 11.17 10.53
CA ALA A 393 7.82 11.40 11.95
C ALA A 393 6.52 10.76 12.46
N ALA A 394 5.43 10.84 11.68
CA ALA A 394 4.15 10.27 12.06
C ALA A 394 4.21 8.75 12.18
N LEU A 395 4.95 8.07 11.29
CA LEU A 395 5.17 6.63 11.36
C LEU A 395 5.90 6.20 12.65
N ALA A 396 6.92 6.93 13.08
CA ALA A 396 7.70 6.58 14.27
C ALA A 396 6.92 6.79 15.59
N VAL A 397 5.88 7.63 15.56
CA VAL A 397 5.00 7.95 16.69
C VAL A 397 3.80 7.02 16.76
N ALA A 398 3.26 6.61 15.61
CA ALA A 398 2.22 5.60 15.50
C ALA A 398 2.68 4.25 16.09
#